data_AF-A0A7Y3CZU3-F1
#
_entry.id   AF-A0A7Y3CZU3-F1
#
_cell.length_a   1.000
_cell.length_b   1.000
_cell.length_c   1.000
_cell.angle_alpha   90.00
_cell.angle_beta   90.00
_cell.angle_gamma   90.00
#
_symmetry.space_group_name_H-M   'P 1'
#
loop_
_entity.id
_entity.type
_entity.pdbx_description
1 polymer ?
#
loop_
_entity_poly.entity_id
_entity_poly.type
_entity_poly.pdbx_seq_one_letter_code
_entity_poly.pdbx_strand_id
1 'polypeptide(L)'
;MKNNILTPWQRLVGLLQLEKRDVLQVFYYAIFSGLVSLSLPLGIQAIINLIQGAQISTSWIVLVVLVTIGVAFTGILQLMQIRIIENIQQRIFTRASFEFTFRFPKIRMNELRNYYPPELANRFFDTLSVQKGLAKILVDVPTAMLQILFALILLSFYHPVFIIFGVFLLLLIYVVFRFTAQRGMTTSLDESKNKYKVA
;
A
#
# COMPACT_ATOMS: atom_id res chain seq x y z
N MET A 1 26.10 23.00 -14.51
CA MET A 1 24.81 22.98 -13.76
C MET A 1 24.99 22.03 -12.59
N LYS A 2 24.70 22.48 -11.36
CA LYS A 2 24.85 21.67 -10.14
C LYS A 2 23.88 20.48 -10.27
N ASN A 3 24.39 19.27 -10.46
CA ASN A 3 23.55 18.07 -10.47
C ASN A 3 22.95 17.92 -9.07
N ASN A 4 21.74 18.43 -8.87
CA ASN A 4 20.98 18.17 -7.65
C ASN A 4 20.63 16.69 -7.63
N ILE A 5 21.45 15.90 -6.94
CA ILE A 5 21.21 14.48 -6.74
C ILE A 5 19.93 14.37 -5.90
N LEU A 6 18.81 14.07 -6.55
CA LEU A 6 17.54 13.85 -5.87
C LEU A 6 17.68 12.68 -4.92
N THR A 7 17.25 12.88 -3.67
CA THR A 7 17.15 11.82 -2.67
C THR A 7 16.14 10.75 -3.14
N PRO A 8 16.23 9.50 -2.66
CA PRO A 8 15.27 8.44 -3.01
C PRO A 8 13.81 8.86 -2.77
N TRP A 9 13.57 9.60 -1.69
CA TRP A 9 12.25 10.16 -1.37
C TRP A 9 11.78 11.18 -2.39
N GLN A 10 12.64 12.12 -2.79
CA GLN A 10 12.29 13.10 -3.83
C GLN A 10 12.01 12.45 -5.18
N ARG A 11 12.71 11.37 -5.53
CA ARG A 11 12.44 10.58 -6.75
C ARG A 11 11.08 9.89 -6.68
N LEU A 12 10.75 9.29 -5.53
CA LEU A 12 9.45 8.67 -5.29
C LEU A 12 8.31 9.69 -5.42
N VAL A 13 8.46 10.86 -4.77
CA VAL A 13 7.48 11.94 -4.87
C VAL A 13 7.35 12.45 -6.30
N GLY A 14 8.45 12.59 -7.03
CA GLY A 14 8.44 12.97 -8.45
C GLY A 14 7.66 11.98 -9.32
N LEU A 15 7.79 10.68 -9.07
CA LEU A 15 7.01 9.64 -9.74
C LEU A 15 5.51 9.74 -9.42
N LEU A 16 5.16 9.98 -8.15
CA LEU A 16 3.76 10.13 -7.72
C LEU A 16 3.11 11.41 -8.28
N GLN A 17 3.88 12.50 -8.41
CA GLN A 17 3.38 13.76 -8.97
C GLN A 17 2.95 13.64 -10.44
N LEU A 18 3.61 12.75 -11.20
CA LEU A 18 3.27 12.47 -12.59
C LEU A 18 1.87 11.84 -12.74
N GLU A 19 1.48 11.00 -11.78
CA GLU A 19 0.18 10.29 -11.76
C GLU A 19 -0.75 10.83 -10.65
N LYS A 20 -0.61 12.11 -10.27
CA LYS A 20 -1.29 12.71 -9.10
C LYS A 20 -2.81 12.51 -9.05
N ARG A 21 -3.47 12.53 -10.22
CA ARG A 21 -4.93 12.41 -10.31
C ARG A 21 -5.37 11.01 -9.91
N ASP A 22 -4.70 10.01 -10.45
CA ASP A 22 -5.02 8.60 -10.21
C ASP A 22 -4.60 8.22 -8.78
N VAL A 23 -3.47 8.73 -8.30
CA VAL A 23 -3.05 8.59 -6.89
C VAL A 23 -4.11 9.14 -5.93
N LEU A 24 -4.62 10.36 -6.16
CA LEU A 24 -5.68 10.93 -5.33
C LEU A 24 -6.97 10.10 -5.38
N GLN A 25 -7.35 9.56 -6.55
CA GLN A 25 -8.49 8.66 -6.66
C GLN A 25 -8.29 7.40 -5.81
N VAL A 26 -7.12 6.75 -5.89
CA VAL A 26 -6.81 5.57 -5.05
C VAL A 26 -6.98 5.87 -3.56
N PHE A 27 -6.54 7.06 -3.11
CA PHE A 27 -6.75 7.51 -1.73
C PHE A 27 -8.24 7.68 -1.39
N TYR A 28 -9.04 8.32 -2.25
CA TYR A 28 -10.48 8.46 -2.01
C TYR A 28 -11.20 7.09 -1.93
N TYR A 29 -10.89 6.17 -2.85
CA TYR A 29 -11.42 4.81 -2.81
C TYR A 29 -10.95 4.05 -1.57
N ALA A 30 -9.69 4.21 -1.14
CA ALA A 30 -9.17 3.58 0.08
C ALA A 30 -9.93 4.06 1.32
N ILE A 31 -10.17 5.37 1.44
CA ILE A 31 -10.90 5.95 2.57
C ILE A 31 -12.33 5.43 2.60
N PHE A 32 -13.02 5.49 1.46
CA PHE A 32 -14.41 5.07 1.39
C PHE A 32 -14.58 3.55 1.61
N SER A 33 -13.73 2.74 0.98
CA SER A 33 -13.70 1.28 1.20
C SER A 33 -13.38 0.94 2.65
N GLY A 34 -12.40 1.62 3.24
CA GLY A 34 -12.06 1.46 4.66
C GLY A 34 -13.25 1.73 5.57
N LEU A 35 -13.94 2.86 5.39
CA LEU A 35 -15.15 3.21 6.16
C LEU A 35 -16.25 2.15 6.03
N VAL A 36 -16.57 1.70 4.82
CA VAL A 36 -17.60 0.69 4.61
C VAL A 36 -17.17 -0.64 5.22
N SER A 37 -15.93 -1.07 5.01
CA SER A 37 -15.37 -2.31 5.56
C SER A 37 -15.44 -2.34 7.09
N LEU A 38 -15.21 -1.21 7.75
CA LEU A 38 -15.30 -1.07 9.21
C LEU A 38 -16.73 -1.13 9.75
N SER A 39 -17.74 -0.86 8.92
CA SER A 39 -19.15 -1.02 9.32
C SER A 39 -19.60 -2.48 9.28
N LEU A 40 -18.92 -3.34 8.52
CA LEU A 40 -19.28 -4.76 8.36
C LEU A 40 -19.19 -5.54 9.70
N PRO A 41 -18.10 -5.44 10.51
CA PRO A 41 -18.03 -6.11 11.80
C PRO A 41 -19.17 -5.71 12.74
N LEU A 42 -19.56 -4.43 12.75
CA LEU A 42 -20.66 -3.94 13.58
C LEU A 42 -22.01 -4.49 13.12
N GLY A 43 -22.24 -4.52 11.80
CA GLY A 43 -23.45 -5.13 11.22
C GLY A 43 -23.55 -6.62 11.53
N ILE A 44 -22.44 -7.35 11.39
CA ILE A 44 -22.35 -8.78 11.75
C ILE A 44 -22.59 -8.98 13.25
N GLN A 45 -22.02 -8.13 14.11
CA GLN A 45 -22.23 -8.20 15.56
C GLN A 45 -23.71 -7.99 15.94
N ALA A 46 -24.40 -7.06 15.27
CA ALA A 46 -25.82 -6.83 15.49
C ALA A 46 -26.66 -8.06 15.10
N ILE A 47 -26.32 -8.72 13.98
CA ILE A 47 -26.97 -9.97 13.56
C ILE A 47 -26.79 -11.06 14.62
N ILE A 48 -25.56 -11.24 15.11
CA ILE A 48 -25.26 -12.24 16.15
C ILE A 48 -26.07 -11.98 17.41
N ASN A 49 -26.14 -10.73 17.88
CA ASN A 49 -26.89 -10.36 19.08
C ASN A 49 -28.40 -10.63 18.95
N LEU A 50 -29.00 -10.36 17.79
CA LEU A 50 -30.42 -10.63 17.55
C LEU A 50 -30.73 -12.14 17.55
N ILE A 51 -29.86 -12.94 16.93
CA ILE A 51 -29.99 -14.40 16.92
C ILE A 51 -29.82 -14.97 18.33
N GLN A 52 -28.81 -14.51 19.09
CA GLN A 52 -28.57 -14.94 20.47
C GLN A 52 -29.68 -14.53 21.43
N GLY A 53 -30.33 -13.39 21.18
CA GLY A 53 -31.48 -12.91 21.96
C GLY A 53 -32.76 -13.73 21.77
N ALA A 54 -32.74 -14.79 20.94
CA ALA A 54 -33.89 -15.63 20.58
C ALA A 54 -35.11 -14.85 20.06
N GLN A 55 -34.90 -13.60 19.62
CA GLN A 55 -35.95 -12.80 18.99
C GLN A 55 -35.94 -13.12 17.50
N ILE A 56 -36.75 -14.10 17.10
CA ILE A 56 -37.04 -14.38 15.70
C ILE A 56 -37.90 -13.22 15.17
N SER A 57 -37.24 -12.13 14.81
CA SER A 57 -37.85 -10.94 14.23
C SER A 57 -37.44 -10.82 12.76
N THR A 58 -38.27 -10.15 11.95
CA THR A 58 -37.94 -9.83 10.55
C THR A 58 -36.63 -9.02 10.42
N SER A 59 -36.16 -8.41 11.51
CA SER A 59 -34.99 -7.54 11.55
C SER A 59 -33.67 -8.26 11.23
N TRP A 60 -33.45 -9.50 11.68
CA TRP A 60 -32.18 -10.18 11.39
C TRP A 60 -32.05 -10.55 9.90
N ILE A 61 -33.15 -10.93 9.24
CA ILE A 61 -33.18 -11.21 7.80
C ILE A 61 -32.85 -9.93 7.01
N VAL A 62 -33.47 -8.80 7.37
CA VAL A 62 -33.20 -7.49 6.72
C VAL A 62 -31.74 -7.08 6.91
N LEU A 63 -31.19 -7.24 8.13
CA LEU A 63 -29.79 -6.95 8.42
C LEU A 63 -28.82 -7.83 7.62
N VAL A 64 -29.10 -9.13 7.49
CA VAL A 64 -28.27 -10.05 6.68
C VAL A 64 -28.26 -9.62 5.22
N VAL A 65 -29.41 -9.29 4.63
CA VAL A 65 -29.48 -8.80 3.24
C VAL A 65 -28.70 -7.50 3.08
N LEU A 66 -28.88 -6.55 4.00
CA LEU A 66 -28.18 -5.25 3.98
C LEU A 66 -26.66 -5.43 4.09
N VAL A 67 -26.19 -6.25 5.03
CA VAL A 67 -24.76 -6.52 5.21
C VAL A 67 -24.20 -7.24 3.98
N THR A 68 -24.93 -8.19 3.40
CA THR A 68 -24.51 -8.89 2.17
C THR A 68 -24.31 -7.92 1.01
N ILE A 69 -25.25 -6.99 0.81
CA ILE A 69 -25.13 -5.92 -0.19
C ILE A 69 -23.93 -5.01 0.12
N GLY A 70 -23.72 -4.67 1.40
CA GLY A 70 -22.56 -3.91 1.85
C GLY A 70 -21.24 -4.59 1.51
N VAL A 71 -21.10 -5.89 1.79
CA VAL A 71 -19.92 -6.69 1.42
C VAL A 71 -19.72 -6.69 -0.09
N ALA A 72 -20.77 -6.95 -0.88
CA ALA A 72 -20.68 -6.93 -2.34
C ALA A 72 -20.22 -5.55 -2.85
N PHE A 73 -20.76 -4.47 -2.29
CA PHE A 73 -20.37 -3.11 -2.61
C PHE A 73 -18.90 -2.80 -2.26
N THR A 74 -18.40 -3.26 -1.10
CA THR A 74 -16.96 -3.14 -0.78
C THR A 74 -16.07 -3.85 -1.81
N GLY A 75 -16.49 -5.03 -2.29
CA GLY A 75 -15.79 -5.76 -3.33
C GLY A 75 -15.72 -4.97 -4.64
N ILE A 76 -16.82 -4.33 -5.04
CA ILE A 76 -16.85 -3.47 -6.24
C ILE A 76 -15.89 -2.29 -6.09
N LEU A 77 -15.90 -1.60 -4.95
CA LEU A 77 -14.98 -0.50 -4.68
C LEU A 77 -13.52 -0.96 -4.75
N GLN A 78 -13.21 -2.13 -4.21
CA GLN A 78 -11.88 -2.72 -4.25
C GLN A 78 -11.46 -3.05 -5.69
N LEU A 79 -12.36 -3.60 -6.51
CA LEU A 79 -12.08 -3.85 -7.93
C LEU A 79 -11.79 -2.56 -8.70
N MET A 80 -12.57 -1.50 -8.47
CA MET A 80 -12.33 -0.19 -9.07
C MET A 80 -10.96 0.36 -8.66
N GLN A 81 -10.60 0.22 -7.37
CA GLN A 81 -9.31 0.65 -6.86
C GLN A 81 -8.15 -0.10 -7.53
N ILE A 82 -8.23 -1.45 -7.62
CA ILE A 82 -7.22 -2.29 -8.27
C ILE A 82 -7.00 -1.87 -9.71
N ARG A 83 -8.08 -1.63 -10.47
CA ARG A 83 -7.99 -1.19 -11.87
C ARG A 83 -7.23 0.12 -12.03
N ILE A 84 -7.46 1.09 -11.14
CA ILE A 84 -6.74 2.38 -11.17
C ILE A 84 -5.25 2.17 -10.92
N ILE A 85 -4.91 1.31 -9.96
CA ILE A 85 -3.52 1.00 -9.59
C ILE A 85 -2.80 0.28 -10.73
N GLU A 86 -3.46 -0.68 -11.38
CA GLU A 86 -2.90 -1.35 -12.55
C GLU A 86 -2.59 -0.36 -13.68
N ASN A 87 -3.47 0.61 -13.92
CA ASN A 87 -3.20 1.67 -14.90
C ASN A 87 -1.97 2.52 -14.51
N ILE A 88 -1.83 2.88 -13.23
CA ILE A 88 -0.64 3.61 -12.73
C ILE A 88 0.63 2.77 -12.96
N GLN A 89 0.60 1.49 -12.60
CA GLN A 89 1.72 0.57 -12.79
C GLN A 89 2.11 0.46 -14.26
N GLN A 90 1.15 0.22 -15.14
CA GLN A 90 1.35 0.11 -16.58
C GLN A 90 1.99 1.38 -17.15
N ARG A 91 1.49 2.57 -16.78
CA ARG A 91 2.06 3.85 -17.24
C ARG A 91 3.50 4.06 -16.76
N ILE A 92 3.79 3.75 -15.49
CA ILE A 92 5.14 3.84 -14.93
C ILE A 92 6.08 2.89 -15.70
N PHE A 93 5.65 1.64 -15.92
CA PHE A 93 6.44 0.65 -16.64
C PHE A 93 6.70 1.04 -18.09
N THR A 94 5.68 1.45 -18.83
CA THR A 94 5.81 1.87 -20.22
C THR A 94 6.76 3.07 -20.34
N ARG A 95 6.64 4.06 -19.46
CA ARG A 95 7.54 5.23 -19.45
C ARG A 95 8.98 4.84 -19.16
N ALA A 96 9.20 4.03 -18.14
CA ALA A 96 10.53 3.53 -17.79
C ALA A 96 11.13 2.71 -18.94
N SER A 97 10.32 1.92 -19.64
CA SER A 97 10.74 1.13 -20.81
C SER A 97 11.18 2.02 -21.96
N PHE A 98 10.39 3.03 -22.32
CA PHE A 98 10.77 3.98 -23.38
C PHE A 98 12.05 4.76 -23.04
N GLU A 99 12.17 5.23 -21.80
CA GLU A 99 13.36 5.95 -21.33
C GLU A 99 14.60 5.05 -21.36
N PHE A 100 14.44 3.80 -20.95
CA PHE A 100 15.50 2.79 -21.00
C PHE A 100 15.93 2.48 -22.44
N THR A 101 15.00 2.12 -23.33
CA THR A 101 15.30 1.82 -24.73
C THR A 101 15.92 3.01 -25.47
N PHE A 102 15.54 4.25 -25.15
CA PHE A 102 16.12 5.43 -25.77
C PHE A 102 17.52 5.78 -25.25
N ARG A 103 17.79 5.55 -23.96
CA ARG A 103 19.07 5.95 -23.31
C ARG A 103 20.12 4.85 -23.33
N PHE A 104 19.72 3.60 -23.16
CA PHE A 104 20.64 2.47 -23.03
C PHE A 104 21.61 2.34 -24.23
N PRO A 105 21.18 2.48 -25.50
CA PRO A 105 22.10 2.42 -26.64
C PRO A 105 23.05 3.62 -26.76
N LYS A 106 22.77 4.73 -26.05
CA LYS A 106 23.54 5.98 -26.12
C LYS A 106 24.67 6.04 -25.08
N ILE A 107 24.82 5.00 -24.27
CA ILE A 107 25.92 4.89 -23.30
C ILE A 107 27.22 4.70 -24.09
N ARG A 108 28.21 5.57 -23.89
CA ARG A 108 29.50 5.41 -24.58
C ARG A 108 30.35 4.33 -23.88
N MET A 109 31.17 3.66 -24.69
CA MET A 109 31.93 2.49 -24.25
C MET A 109 33.01 2.84 -23.21
N ASN A 110 33.48 4.09 -23.19
CA ASN A 110 34.48 4.55 -22.24
C ASN A 110 33.93 4.63 -20.80
N GLU A 111 32.65 4.94 -20.65
CA GLU A 111 31.93 4.99 -19.37
C GLU A 111 31.61 3.59 -18.83
N LEU A 112 31.65 2.55 -19.67
CA LEU A 112 31.42 1.15 -19.30
C LEU A 112 32.67 0.43 -18.75
N ARG A 113 33.86 1.03 -18.82
CA ARG A 113 35.13 0.36 -18.46
C ARG A 113 35.18 -0.19 -17.02
N ASN A 114 34.47 0.45 -16.09
CA ASN A 114 34.43 0.06 -14.67
C ASN A 114 33.11 -0.62 -14.26
N TYR A 115 32.21 -0.90 -15.21
CA TYR A 115 30.90 -1.47 -14.93
C TYR A 115 30.70 -2.75 -15.72
N TYR A 116 29.98 -3.72 -15.14
CA TYR A 116 29.59 -4.92 -15.85
C TYR A 116 28.35 -4.59 -16.71
N PRO A 117 28.44 -4.56 -18.05
CA PRO A 117 27.34 -4.08 -18.90
C PRO A 117 26.02 -4.87 -18.75
N PRO A 118 26.03 -6.20 -18.54
CA PRO A 118 24.80 -6.94 -18.25
C PRO A 118 24.09 -6.48 -16.97
N GLU A 119 24.82 -6.00 -15.95
CA GLU A 119 24.23 -5.45 -14.73
C GLU A 119 23.33 -4.24 -15.03
N LEU A 120 23.77 -3.36 -15.94
CA LEU A 120 23.01 -2.17 -16.34
C LEU A 120 21.72 -2.55 -17.06
N ALA A 121 21.72 -3.65 -17.81
CA ALA A 121 20.51 -4.21 -18.40
C ALA A 121 19.60 -4.83 -17.33
N ASN A 122 20.17 -5.59 -16.38
CA ASN A 122 19.43 -6.22 -15.30
C ASN A 122 18.74 -5.21 -14.36
N ARG A 123 19.31 -4.01 -14.19
CA ARG A 123 18.66 -2.91 -13.45
C ARG A 123 17.33 -2.45 -14.04
N PHE A 124 17.02 -2.78 -15.31
CA PHE A 124 15.68 -2.56 -15.83
C PHE A 124 14.62 -3.32 -15.04
N PHE A 125 14.93 -4.51 -14.53
CA PHE A 125 14.00 -5.29 -13.70
C PHE A 125 13.67 -4.61 -12.36
N ASP A 126 14.44 -3.63 -11.92
CA ASP A 126 14.15 -2.85 -10.70
C ASP A 126 12.90 -1.99 -10.90
N THR A 127 12.59 -1.60 -12.13
CA THR A 127 11.36 -0.90 -12.47
C THR A 127 10.13 -1.73 -12.08
N LEU A 128 10.20 -3.06 -12.23
CA LEU A 128 9.13 -3.99 -11.82
C LEU A 128 8.96 -4.01 -10.29
N SER A 129 10.07 -3.92 -9.55
CA SER A 129 10.04 -3.86 -8.09
C SER A 129 9.50 -2.53 -7.60
N VAL A 130 9.92 -1.43 -8.22
CA VAL A 130 9.46 -0.07 -7.88
C VAL A 130 7.96 0.09 -8.16
N GLN A 131 7.45 -0.35 -9.31
CA GLN A 131 6.00 -0.24 -9.62
C GLN A 131 5.14 -1.05 -8.65
N LYS A 132 5.58 -2.27 -8.28
CA LYS A 132 4.83 -3.13 -7.35
C LYS A 132 4.90 -2.57 -5.93
N GLY A 133 6.07 -2.12 -5.50
CA GLY A 133 6.27 -1.48 -4.20
C GLY A 133 5.46 -0.20 -4.06
N LEU A 134 5.44 0.65 -5.09
CA LEU A 134 4.67 1.89 -5.11
C LEU A 134 3.16 1.62 -4.99
N ALA A 135 2.63 0.70 -5.78
CA ALA A 135 1.23 0.28 -5.69
C ALA A 135 0.86 -0.26 -4.30
N LYS A 136 1.72 -1.11 -3.73
CA LYS A 136 1.52 -1.65 -2.39
C LYS A 136 1.48 -0.54 -1.35
N ILE A 137 2.40 0.41 -1.40
CA ILE A 137 2.44 1.55 -0.47
C ILE A 137 1.19 2.43 -0.62
N LEU A 138 0.71 2.67 -1.84
CA LEU A 138 -0.47 3.48 -2.13
C LEU A 138 -1.78 2.89 -1.57
N VAL A 139 -1.86 1.57 -1.40
CA VAL A 139 -3.06 0.89 -0.91
C VAL A 139 -2.93 0.45 0.53
N ASP A 140 -1.91 -0.33 0.84
CA ASP A 140 -1.79 -1.03 2.11
C ASP A 140 -1.57 -0.03 3.24
N VAL A 141 -0.75 1.01 3.02
CA VAL A 141 -0.46 2.00 4.06
C VAL A 141 -1.70 2.81 4.43
N PRO A 142 -2.42 3.46 3.49
CA PRO A 142 -3.64 4.19 3.84
C PRO A 142 -4.72 3.28 4.44
N THR A 143 -4.89 2.07 3.89
CA THR A 143 -5.88 1.11 4.39
C THR A 143 -5.57 0.68 5.82
N ALA A 144 -4.32 0.27 6.10
CA ALA A 144 -3.90 -0.12 7.44
C ALA A 144 -3.96 1.05 8.43
N MET A 145 -3.57 2.25 8.02
CA MET A 145 -3.68 3.45 8.86
C MET A 145 -5.14 3.73 9.26
N LEU A 146 -6.06 3.74 8.29
CA LEU A 146 -7.48 3.93 8.58
C LEU A 146 -8.03 2.80 9.45
N GLN A 147 -7.71 1.55 9.12
CA GLN A 147 -8.17 0.40 9.87
C GLN A 147 -7.71 0.42 11.32
N ILE A 148 -6.42 0.70 11.58
CA ILE A 148 -5.88 0.83 12.94
C ILE A 148 -6.58 1.98 13.67
N LEU A 149 -6.70 3.15 13.04
CA LEU A 149 -7.27 4.33 13.66
C LEU A 149 -8.73 4.09 14.07
N PHE A 150 -9.55 3.57 13.15
CA PHE A 150 -10.94 3.24 13.44
C PHE A 150 -11.09 2.06 14.40
N ALA A 151 -10.27 1.02 14.29
CA ALA A 151 -10.32 -0.10 15.23
C ALA A 151 -10.04 0.37 16.66
N LEU A 152 -9.07 1.27 16.85
CA LEU A 152 -8.77 1.85 18.15
C LEU A 152 -9.92 2.74 18.67
N ILE A 153 -10.55 3.54 17.80
CA ILE A 153 -11.73 4.34 18.17
C ILE A 153 -12.88 3.42 18.60
N LEU A 154 -13.21 2.41 17.79
CA LEU A 154 -14.27 1.45 18.09
C LEU A 154 -14.00 0.72 19.40
N LEU A 155 -12.78 0.23 19.59
CA LEU A 155 -12.39 -0.45 20.82
C LEU A 155 -12.50 0.46 22.06
N SER A 156 -12.20 1.75 21.90
CA SER A 156 -12.30 2.75 22.96
C SER A 156 -13.73 2.96 23.46
N PHE A 157 -14.75 2.74 22.61
CA PHE A 157 -16.16 2.81 23.01
C PHE A 157 -16.62 1.64 23.90
N TYR A 158 -15.91 0.50 23.89
CA TYR A 158 -16.32 -0.66 24.69
C TYR A 158 -15.96 -0.52 26.17
N HIS A 159 -14.76 -0.01 26.50
CA HIS A 159 -14.33 0.16 27.89
C HIS A 159 -13.09 1.06 27.99
N PRO A 160 -12.95 1.91 29.03
CA PRO A 160 -11.79 2.81 29.19
C PRO A 160 -10.42 2.10 29.22
N VAL A 161 -10.35 0.86 29.75
CA VAL A 161 -9.12 0.04 29.75
C VAL A 161 -8.59 -0.20 28.33
N PHE A 162 -9.47 -0.28 27.33
CA PHE A 162 -9.06 -0.48 25.96
C PHE A 162 -8.38 0.74 25.33
N ILE A 163 -8.64 1.95 25.84
CA ILE A 163 -7.93 3.15 25.42
C ILE A 163 -6.45 3.02 25.82
N ILE A 164 -6.19 2.61 27.06
CA ILE A 164 -4.84 2.40 27.59
C ILE A 164 -4.12 1.31 26.77
N PHE A 165 -4.82 0.20 26.51
CA PHE A 165 -4.31 -0.87 25.67
C PHE A 165 -3.99 -0.40 24.24
N GLY A 166 -4.85 0.43 23.65
CA GLY A 166 -4.65 1.00 22.32
C GLY A 166 -3.40 1.88 22.23
N VAL A 167 -3.20 2.75 23.20
CA VAL A 167 -1.98 3.58 23.31
C VAL A 167 -0.74 2.71 23.49
N PHE A 168 -0.82 1.69 24.34
CA PHE A 168 0.27 0.72 24.53
C PHE A 168 0.64 0.00 23.23
N LEU A 169 -0.36 -0.41 22.44
CA LEU A 169 -0.14 -1.07 21.15
C LEU A 169 0.55 -0.15 20.13
N LEU A 170 0.13 1.12 20.04
CA LEU A 170 0.81 2.12 19.20
C LEU A 170 2.27 2.35 19.63
N LEU A 171 2.54 2.37 20.93
CA LEU A 171 3.89 2.47 21.47
C LEU A 171 4.74 1.25 21.08
N LEU A 172 4.18 0.05 21.18
CA LEU A 172 4.87 -1.19 20.80
C LEU A 172 5.19 -1.19 19.29
N ILE A 173 4.24 -0.80 18.43
CA ILE A 173 4.47 -0.64 16.99
C ILE A 173 5.61 0.35 16.75
N TYR A 174 5.59 1.51 17.41
CA TYR A 174 6.64 2.53 17.27
C TYR A 174 8.01 1.98 17.65
N VAL A 175 8.13 1.29 18.79
CA VAL A 175 9.37 0.68 19.28
C VAL A 175 9.89 -0.35 18.29
N VAL A 176 9.06 -1.30 17.87
CA VAL A 176 9.44 -2.35 16.91
C VAL A 176 9.89 -1.74 15.59
N PHE A 177 9.17 -0.75 15.08
CA PHE A 177 9.52 -0.08 13.83
C PHE A 177 10.84 0.69 13.97
N ARG A 178 11.05 1.40 15.08
CA ARG A 178 12.27 2.16 15.34
C ARG A 178 13.52 1.28 15.37
N PHE A 179 13.44 0.12 16.02
CA PHE A 179 14.60 -0.78 16.16
C PHE A 179 14.83 -1.67 14.94
N THR A 180 13.77 -2.06 14.24
CA THR A 180 13.88 -3.02 13.11
C THR A 180 14.08 -2.32 11.76
N ALA A 181 13.48 -1.15 11.52
CA ALA A 181 13.47 -0.55 10.19
C ALA A 181 14.87 -0.20 9.65
N GLN A 182 15.75 0.36 10.49
CA GLN A 182 17.11 0.72 10.05
C GLN A 182 17.95 -0.50 9.70
N ARG A 183 17.98 -1.50 10.59
CA ARG A 183 18.72 -2.75 10.37
C ARG A 183 18.17 -3.54 9.18
N GLY A 184 16.85 -3.63 9.08
CA GLY A 184 16.18 -4.26 7.94
C GLY A 184 16.56 -3.59 6.62
N MET A 185 16.52 -2.26 6.56
CA MET A 185 16.89 -1.53 5.34
C MET A 185 18.35 -1.75 4.93
N THR A 186 19.30 -1.74 5.88
CA THR A 186 20.71 -1.96 5.57
C THR A 186 20.94 -3.37 5.03
N THR A 187 20.38 -4.40 5.68
CA THR A 187 20.56 -5.79 5.24
C THR A 187 19.89 -6.05 3.90
N SER A 188 18.70 -5.49 3.65
CA SER A 188 18.03 -5.61 2.35
C SER A 188 18.80 -4.91 1.23
N LEU A 189 19.47 -3.78 1.50
CA LEU A 189 20.32 -3.13 0.51
C LEU A 189 21.55 -3.97 0.16
N ASP A 190 22.15 -4.65 1.14
CA ASP A 190 23.31 -5.50 0.91
C ASP A 190 22.94 -6.80 0.16
N GLU A 191 21.80 -7.41 0.50
CA GLU A 191 21.24 -8.54 -0.24
C GLU A 191 20.93 -8.15 -1.71
N SER A 192 20.30 -6.99 -1.90
CA SER A 192 20.01 -6.44 -3.23
C SER A 192 21.29 -6.24 -4.05
N LYS A 193 22.35 -5.65 -3.49
CA LYS A 193 23.64 -5.50 -4.18
C LYS A 193 24.26 -6.84 -4.57
N ASN A 194 24.20 -7.84 -3.69
CA ASN A 194 24.77 -9.16 -3.97
C ASN A 194 24.03 -9.88 -5.11
N LYS A 195 22.70 -9.71 -5.20
CA LYS A 195 21.89 -10.26 -6.29
C LYS A 195 22.39 -9.87 -7.68
N TYR A 196 22.80 -8.61 -7.89
CA TYR A 196 23.32 -8.15 -9.20
C TYR A 196 24.76 -8.54 -9.47
N LYS A 197 25.51 -8.99 -8.46
CA LYS A 197 26.90 -9.49 -8.65
C LYS A 197 26.95 -10.93 -9.12
N VAL A 198 25.92 -11.72 -8.83
CA VAL A 198 25.85 -13.16 -9.13
C VAL A 198 25.04 -13.50 -10.39
N ALA A 199 24.31 -12.52 -10.95
CA ALA A 199 23.46 -12.65 -12.14
C ALA A 199 24.07 -11.93 -13.35
#